data_AF-A0A4R2ZRE3-F1
#
_entry.id   AF-A0A4R2ZRE3-F1
#
_cell.length_a   1.000
_cell.length_b   1.000
_cell.length_c   1.000
_cell.angle_alpha   90.00
_cell.angle_beta   90.00
_cell.angle_gamma   90.00
#
_symmetry.space_group_name_H-M   'P 1'
#
loop_
_entity.id
_entity.type
_entity.pdbx_description
1 polymer ?
#
loop_
_entity_poly.entity_id
_entity_poly.type
_entity_poly.pdbx_seq_one_letter_code
_entity_poly.pdbx_strand_id
1 'polypeptide(L)'
;MTKRRVKRIEPKHKLKEYLDSKSESKVDLYKSSGIKAPDITKLKTFSTILSAERLTLLTYIYSDELEFVIDAVFPDLQLPNKPEKDFKKERTILKNALFPLPKDYLSLEEMSYLTDIDIDRLKEIIDKPTVVISASELILLEKVKKLNKGRLFKLKFGKMKVKIVLK
;
A
#
# COMPACT_ATOMS: atom_id res chain seq x y z
N MET A 1 2.35 -13.55 27.79
CA MET A 1 2.00 -12.12 27.79
C MET A 1 1.74 -11.67 26.36
N THR A 2 0.50 -11.29 26.03
CA THR A 2 0.16 -10.80 24.69
C THR A 2 0.72 -9.39 24.55
N LYS A 3 1.84 -9.21 23.85
CA LYS A 3 2.39 -7.87 23.55
C LYS A 3 1.28 -7.09 22.85
N ARG A 4 0.77 -6.02 23.48
CA ARG A 4 -0.15 -5.09 22.84
C ARG A 4 0.62 -4.43 21.70
N ARG A 5 0.21 -4.74 20.46
CA ARG A 5 0.80 -4.17 19.25
C ARG A 5 0.67 -2.64 19.31
N VAL A 6 1.77 -1.92 19.13
CA VAL A 6 1.71 -0.47 18.93
C VAL A 6 1.09 -0.27 17.56
N LYS A 7 -0.16 0.20 17.52
CA LYS A 7 -0.85 0.48 16.26
C LYS A 7 -0.19 1.70 15.63
N ARG A 8 0.55 1.50 14.53
CA ARG A 8 1.09 2.59 13.72
C ARG A 8 -0.06 3.53 13.31
N ILE A 9 0.18 4.83 13.44
CA ILE A 9 -0.74 5.84 12.93
C ILE A 9 -0.62 5.80 11.40
N GLU A 10 -1.71 5.53 10.70
CA GLU A 10 -1.69 5.59 9.24
C GLU A 10 -1.41 7.02 8.77
N PRO A 11 -0.54 7.20 7.76
CA PRO A 11 -0.29 8.51 7.20
C PRO A 11 -1.57 9.07 6.56
N LYS A 12 -1.71 10.39 6.64
CA LYS A 12 -2.75 11.10 5.88
C LYS A 12 -2.54 10.85 4.39
N HIS A 13 -3.64 10.79 3.66
CA HIS A 13 -3.63 10.64 2.20
C HIS A 13 -4.52 11.70 1.55
N LYS A 14 -4.58 11.76 0.23
CA LYS A 14 -5.41 12.73 -0.53
C LYS A 14 -6.39 12.01 -1.45
N LEU A 15 -6.99 10.93 -0.92
CA LEU A 15 -7.90 10.09 -1.71
C LEU A 15 -9.17 10.85 -2.09
N LYS A 16 -9.66 11.72 -1.19
CA LYS A 16 -10.84 12.54 -1.47
C LYS A 16 -10.58 13.44 -2.68
N GLU A 17 -9.46 14.16 -2.67
CA GLU A 17 -9.03 15.07 -3.72
C GLU A 17 -8.85 14.33 -5.05
N TYR A 18 -8.20 13.15 -5.01
CA TYR A 18 -8.10 12.29 -6.20
C TYR A 18 -9.47 11.90 -6.75
N LEU A 19 -10.40 11.41 -5.92
CA LEU A 19 -11.74 11.01 -6.37
C LEU A 19 -12.58 12.21 -6.85
N ASP A 20 -12.43 13.37 -6.22
CA ASP A 20 -13.16 14.58 -6.59
C ASP A 20 -12.63 15.13 -7.94
N SER A 21 -11.35 14.94 -8.26
CA SER A 21 -10.79 15.21 -9.61
C SER A 21 -11.37 14.32 -10.71
N LYS A 22 -12.03 13.21 -10.34
CA LYS A 22 -12.72 12.29 -11.26
C LYS A 22 -14.23 12.52 -11.30
N SER A 23 -14.73 13.63 -10.76
CA SER A 23 -16.15 13.95 -10.66
C SER A 23 -16.89 13.97 -12.01
N GLU A 24 -16.22 14.43 -13.06
CA GLU A 24 -16.73 14.44 -14.45
C GLU A 24 -16.73 13.05 -15.11
N SER A 25 -16.14 12.04 -14.46
CA SER A 25 -16.17 10.68 -14.97
C SER A 25 -17.59 10.15 -15.03
N LYS A 26 -17.93 9.56 -16.18
CA LYS A 26 -19.17 8.81 -16.38
C LYS A 26 -19.18 7.48 -15.62
N VAL A 27 -18.14 7.14 -14.88
CA VAL A 27 -18.07 5.89 -14.11
C VAL A 27 -18.94 5.96 -12.85
N ASP A 28 -19.82 4.98 -12.69
CA ASP A 28 -20.51 4.71 -11.43
C ASP A 28 -19.55 3.97 -10.49
N LEU A 29 -18.89 4.72 -9.61
CA LEU A 29 -17.90 4.19 -8.69
C LEU A 29 -18.48 3.11 -7.77
N TYR A 30 -19.72 3.27 -7.31
CA TYR A 30 -20.35 2.31 -6.40
C TYR A 30 -20.58 0.97 -7.10
N LYS A 31 -21.18 0.99 -8.29
CA LYS A 31 -21.43 -0.23 -9.07
C LYS A 31 -20.15 -0.87 -9.62
N SER A 32 -19.13 -0.06 -9.90
CA SER A 32 -17.85 -0.55 -10.45
C SER A 32 -16.95 -1.15 -9.38
N SER A 33 -16.88 -0.52 -8.20
CA SER A 33 -16.01 -0.97 -7.10
C SER A 33 -16.67 -1.98 -6.17
N GLY A 34 -18.01 -1.99 -6.08
CA GLY A 34 -18.72 -2.74 -5.04
C GLY A 34 -18.46 -2.23 -3.62
N ILE A 35 -17.71 -1.13 -3.45
CA ILE A 35 -17.45 -0.52 -2.15
C ILE A 35 -18.69 0.25 -1.74
N LYS A 36 -19.20 -0.05 -0.54
CA LYS A 36 -20.40 0.61 -0.03
C LYS A 36 -20.15 2.12 0.13
N ALA A 37 -21.15 2.94 -0.21
CA ALA A 37 -21.02 4.41 -0.10
C ALA A 37 -20.53 4.89 1.29
N PRO A 38 -21.02 4.34 2.43
CA PRO A 38 -20.47 4.67 3.75
C PRO A 38 -18.97 4.37 3.88
N ASP A 39 -18.48 3.30 3.26
CA ASP A 39 -17.06 2.94 3.30
C ASP A 39 -16.20 3.85 2.43
N ILE A 40 -16.71 4.28 1.27
CA ILE A 40 -16.05 5.31 0.45
C ILE A 40 -15.93 6.61 1.23
N THR A 41 -17.00 7.04 1.90
CA THR A 41 -16.97 8.24 2.75
C THR A 41 -15.93 8.09 3.87
N LYS A 42 -15.88 6.94 4.53
CA LYS A 42 -14.88 6.67 5.58
C LYS A 42 -13.45 6.73 5.06
N LEU A 43 -13.20 6.20 3.85
CA LEU A 43 -11.91 6.29 3.18
C LEU A 43 -11.56 7.74 2.85
N LYS A 44 -12.52 8.55 2.36
CA LYS A 44 -12.31 9.98 2.10
C LYS A 44 -11.95 10.77 3.36
N THR A 45 -12.41 10.34 4.54
CA THR A 45 -12.20 11.06 5.82
C THR A 45 -11.10 10.48 6.71
N PHE A 46 -10.29 9.54 6.21
CA PHE A 46 -9.22 8.87 6.97
C PHE A 46 -9.72 8.09 8.21
N SER A 47 -11.02 7.84 8.32
CA SER A 47 -11.61 7.11 9.46
C SER A 47 -11.43 5.60 9.36
N THR A 48 -10.88 5.12 8.24
CA THR A 48 -10.50 3.73 8.03
C THR A 48 -9.22 3.64 7.18
N ILE A 49 -8.54 2.49 7.24
CA ILE A 49 -7.31 2.23 6.50
C ILE A 49 -7.63 2.12 5.00
N LEU A 50 -6.91 2.87 4.17
CA LEU A 50 -6.90 2.68 2.73
C LEU A 50 -6.02 1.46 2.38
N SER A 51 -6.64 0.33 2.05
CA SER A 51 -5.90 -0.87 1.65
C SER A 51 -5.27 -0.72 0.26
N ALA A 52 -4.15 -1.40 0.04
CA ALA A 52 -3.47 -1.44 -1.25
C ALA A 52 -4.38 -2.02 -2.36
N GLU A 53 -5.20 -3.01 -1.99
CA GLU A 53 -6.21 -3.60 -2.86
C GLU A 53 -7.25 -2.57 -3.32
N ARG A 54 -7.82 -1.81 -2.37
CA ARG A 54 -8.82 -0.78 -2.68
C ARG A 54 -8.23 0.34 -3.53
N LEU A 55 -7.01 0.78 -3.22
CA LEU A 55 -6.32 1.77 -4.05
C LEU A 55 -6.14 1.25 -5.49
N THR A 56 -5.68 0.01 -5.65
CA THR A 56 -5.50 -0.61 -6.98
C THR A 56 -6.81 -0.71 -7.74
N LEU A 57 -7.88 -1.16 -7.07
CA LEU A 57 -9.21 -1.26 -7.65
C LEU A 57 -9.68 0.11 -8.16
N LEU A 58 -9.55 1.16 -7.35
CA LEU A 58 -9.92 2.52 -7.74
C LEU A 58 -9.10 3.00 -8.95
N THR A 59 -7.79 2.77 -8.95
CA THR A 59 -6.92 3.10 -10.08
C THR A 59 -7.40 2.43 -11.37
N TYR A 60 -7.70 1.13 -11.32
CA TYR A 60 -8.16 0.37 -12.49
C TYR A 60 -9.55 0.78 -12.97
N ILE A 61 -10.46 1.13 -12.05
CA ILE A 61 -11.80 1.63 -12.40
C ILE A 61 -11.70 2.90 -13.25
N TYR A 62 -10.77 3.80 -12.92
CA TYR A 62 -10.56 5.04 -13.67
C TYR A 62 -9.55 4.90 -14.82
N SER A 63 -9.01 3.69 -15.05
CA SER A 63 -7.98 3.44 -16.07
C SER A 63 -6.74 4.35 -15.93
N ASP A 64 -6.42 4.76 -14.70
CA ASP A 64 -5.24 5.57 -14.41
C ASP A 64 -3.99 4.70 -14.22
N GLU A 65 -2.81 5.31 -14.33
CA GLU A 65 -1.56 4.65 -13.96
C GLU A 65 -1.36 4.64 -12.44
N LEU A 66 -0.99 3.48 -11.87
CA LEU A 66 -0.73 3.34 -10.44
C LEU A 66 0.30 4.34 -9.90
N GLU A 67 1.32 4.67 -10.69
CA GLU A 67 2.39 5.60 -10.31
C GLU A 67 1.81 7.00 -10.06
N PHE A 68 0.98 7.47 -10.99
CA PHE A 68 0.26 8.73 -10.87
C PHE A 68 -0.71 8.73 -9.67
N VAL A 69 -1.49 7.66 -9.49
CA VAL A 69 -2.44 7.59 -8.37
C VAL A 69 -1.73 7.56 -7.03
N ILE A 70 -0.60 6.86 -6.92
CA ILE A 70 0.23 6.85 -5.70
C ILE A 70 0.71 8.26 -5.37
N ASP A 71 1.19 9.03 -6.35
CA ASP A 71 1.65 10.40 -6.13
C ASP A 71 0.50 11.36 -5.81
N ALA A 72 -0.66 11.19 -6.45
CA ALA A 72 -1.84 11.99 -6.17
C ALA A 72 -2.39 11.74 -4.76
N VAL A 73 -2.43 10.47 -4.31
CA VAL A 73 -3.03 10.06 -3.04
C VAL A 73 -2.03 10.12 -1.88
N PHE A 74 -0.75 9.87 -2.10
CA PHE A 74 0.30 9.87 -1.07
C PHE A 74 1.50 10.75 -1.45
N PRO A 75 1.30 12.04 -1.76
CA PRO A 75 2.39 12.92 -2.23
C PRO A 75 3.51 13.09 -1.21
N ASP A 76 3.13 13.11 0.08
CA ASP A 76 4.04 13.42 1.18
C ASP A 76 4.58 12.15 1.88
N LEU A 77 4.25 10.96 1.37
CA LEU A 77 4.69 9.70 1.99
C LEU A 77 6.17 9.46 1.73
N GLN A 78 6.98 9.57 2.76
CA GLN A 78 8.44 9.35 2.72
C GLN A 78 8.87 8.28 3.71
N LEU A 79 10.07 7.74 3.51
CA LEU A 79 10.70 6.91 4.54
C LEU A 79 11.03 7.81 5.74
N PRO A 80 10.85 7.31 6.98
CA PRO A 80 11.32 7.98 8.18
C PRO A 80 12.79 8.40 8.04
N ASN A 81 13.12 9.62 8.46
CA ASN A 81 14.50 10.07 8.53
C ASN A 81 15.18 9.39 9.72
N LYS A 82 16.05 8.41 9.45
CA LYS A 82 16.74 7.61 10.47
C LYS A 82 18.25 7.68 10.29
N PRO A 83 19.02 7.64 11.40
CA PRO A 83 20.47 7.53 11.29
C PRO A 83 20.85 6.22 10.61
N GLU A 84 22.00 6.21 9.93
CA GLU A 84 22.52 4.99 9.36
C GLU A 84 22.81 3.96 10.45
N LYS A 85 22.35 2.72 10.24
CA LYS A 85 22.58 1.59 11.13
C LYS A 85 23.10 0.42 10.30
N ASP A 86 24.18 -0.22 10.75
CA ASP A 86 24.74 -1.40 10.07
C ASP A 86 23.96 -2.67 10.48
N PHE A 87 23.30 -3.30 9.50
CA PHE A 87 22.51 -4.53 9.65
C PHE A 87 23.25 -5.80 9.18
N LYS A 88 24.55 -5.75 8.89
CA LYS A 88 25.31 -6.90 8.32
C LYS A 88 25.14 -8.22 9.07
N LYS A 89 24.94 -8.19 10.39
CA LYS A 89 24.74 -9.41 11.23
C LYS A 89 23.32 -9.96 11.21
N GLU A 90 22.33 -9.20 10.72
CA GLU A 90 20.89 -9.51 10.79
C GLU A 90 20.31 -9.92 9.42
N ARG A 91 21.10 -9.82 8.34
CA ARG A 91 20.68 -10.13 6.96
C ARG A 91 20.25 -11.59 6.81
N THR A 92 18.94 -11.81 6.70
CA THR A 92 18.33 -13.12 6.46
C THR A 92 17.65 -13.14 5.08
N ILE A 93 17.77 -14.26 4.34
CA ILE A 93 17.16 -14.41 3.01
C ILE A 93 15.64 -14.52 3.15
N LEU A 94 14.90 -13.52 2.66
CA LEU A 94 13.45 -13.58 2.55
C LEU A 94 13.04 -14.27 1.25
N LYS A 95 12.65 -15.54 1.33
CA LYS A 95 11.99 -16.24 0.22
C LYS A 95 10.51 -15.85 0.21
N ASN A 96 10.09 -14.89 -0.62
CA ASN A 96 8.65 -14.62 -0.80
C ASN A 96 8.29 -14.08 -2.19
N ALA A 97 7.09 -14.46 -2.66
CA ALA A 97 6.50 -14.03 -3.92
C ALA A 97 6.20 -12.52 -4.00
N LEU A 98 5.98 -11.83 -2.87
CA LEU A 98 5.82 -10.37 -2.83
C LEU A 98 7.11 -9.63 -3.18
N PHE A 99 8.27 -10.23 -2.89
CA PHE A 99 9.58 -9.63 -3.14
C PHE A 99 10.37 -10.55 -4.08
N PRO A 100 10.10 -10.52 -5.41
CA PRO A 100 11.00 -11.14 -6.36
C PRO A 100 12.36 -10.44 -6.25
N LEU A 101 13.28 -11.05 -5.52
CA LEU A 101 14.55 -10.46 -5.08
C LEU A 101 15.41 -9.98 -6.25
N PRO A 102 15.88 -8.73 -6.26
CA PRO A 102 17.25 -8.41 -6.67
C PRO A 102 18.22 -8.78 -5.53
N LYS A 103 19.51 -8.93 -5.86
CA LYS A 103 20.63 -9.37 -5.01
C LYS A 103 20.94 -8.51 -3.76
N ASP A 104 20.13 -7.49 -3.46
CA ASP A 104 20.31 -6.60 -2.30
C ASP A 104 19.40 -7.05 -1.14
N TYR A 105 19.93 -7.97 -0.35
CA TYR A 105 19.27 -8.56 0.82
C TYR A 105 19.13 -7.53 1.94
N LEU A 106 17.87 -7.21 2.31
CA LEU A 106 17.52 -6.45 3.51
C LEU A 106 16.80 -7.41 4.48
N SER A 107 17.17 -7.41 5.76
CA SER A 107 16.49 -8.22 6.78
C SER A 107 15.12 -7.65 7.15
N LEU A 108 14.32 -8.39 7.94
CA LEU A 108 13.06 -7.87 8.46
C LEU A 108 13.29 -6.74 9.45
N GLU A 109 14.36 -6.83 10.23
CA GLU A 109 14.81 -5.84 11.19
C GLU A 109 15.20 -4.54 10.47
N GLU A 110 15.93 -4.66 9.36
CA GLU A 110 16.33 -3.54 8.52
C GLU A 110 15.11 -2.88 7.85
N MET A 111 14.19 -3.67 7.29
CA MET A 111 12.95 -3.13 6.71
C MET A 111 12.06 -2.49 7.77
N SER A 112 11.93 -3.12 8.94
CA SER A 112 11.16 -2.57 10.07
C SER A 112 11.74 -1.24 10.52
N TYR A 113 13.06 -1.18 10.66
CA TYR A 113 13.77 0.05 10.98
C TYR A 113 13.52 1.11 9.91
N LEU A 114 13.75 0.82 8.63
CA LEU A 114 13.64 1.82 7.56
C LEU A 114 12.20 2.27 7.26
N THR A 115 11.17 1.52 7.66
CA THR A 115 9.76 1.84 7.35
C THR A 115 8.91 2.23 8.57
N ASP A 116 9.40 2.00 9.79
CA ASP A 116 8.59 2.01 11.03
C ASP A 116 7.42 0.99 11.03
N ILE A 117 7.44 -0.01 10.14
CA ILE A 117 6.50 -1.12 10.17
C ILE A 117 7.03 -2.15 11.17
N ASP A 118 6.18 -2.56 12.12
CA ASP A 118 6.53 -3.57 13.12
C ASP A 118 7.00 -4.90 12.48
N ILE A 119 7.99 -5.56 13.08
CA ILE A 119 8.54 -6.82 12.55
C ILE A 119 7.47 -7.91 12.45
N ASP A 120 6.60 -8.05 13.45
CA ASP A 120 5.53 -9.05 13.42
C ASP A 120 4.51 -8.71 12.33
N ARG A 121 4.29 -7.42 12.06
CA ARG A 121 3.46 -6.97 10.94
C ARG A 121 4.10 -7.29 9.58
N LEU A 122 5.41 -7.10 9.43
CA LEU A 122 6.13 -7.51 8.21
C LEU A 122 6.05 -9.01 7.99
N LYS A 123 6.22 -9.83 9.04
CA LYS A 123 6.03 -11.28 8.98
C LYS A 123 4.61 -11.63 8.54
N GLU A 124 3.58 -10.98 9.08
CA GLU A 124 2.20 -11.20 8.63
C GLU A 124 2.01 -10.88 7.15
N ILE A 125 2.54 -9.75 6.67
CA ILE A 125 2.46 -9.33 5.26
C ILE A 125 3.09 -10.38 4.34
N ILE A 126 4.21 -10.96 4.76
CA ILE A 126 4.98 -11.95 4.02
C ILE A 126 4.29 -13.31 4.07
N ASP A 127 3.97 -13.81 5.25
CA ASP A 127 3.57 -15.20 5.45
C ASP A 127 2.08 -15.45 5.16
N LYS A 128 1.21 -14.44 5.33
CA LYS A 128 -0.25 -14.60 5.19
C LYS A 128 -0.74 -13.99 3.89
N PRO A 129 -1.15 -14.79 2.89
CA PRO A 129 -1.60 -14.26 1.60
C PRO A 129 -2.88 -13.41 1.71
N THR A 130 -3.71 -13.65 2.73
CA THR A 130 -5.01 -13.01 2.97
C THR A 130 -4.95 -11.75 3.84
N VAL A 131 -3.76 -11.38 4.32
CA VAL A 131 -3.61 -10.19 5.16
C VAL A 131 -3.97 -8.94 4.37
N VAL A 132 -4.80 -8.07 4.96
CA VAL A 132 -5.08 -6.76 4.40
C VAL A 132 -3.83 -5.90 4.59
N ILE A 133 -3.19 -5.50 3.49
CA ILE A 133 -2.01 -4.63 3.47
C ILE A 133 -2.49 -3.20 3.22
N SER A 134 -2.03 -2.23 4.00
CA SER A 134 -2.34 -0.83 3.74
C SER A 134 -1.58 -0.34 2.51
N ALA A 135 -2.14 0.64 1.79
CA ALA A 135 -1.45 1.22 0.64
C ALA A 135 -0.12 1.88 1.08
N SER A 136 -0.11 2.52 2.25
CA SER A 136 1.09 3.17 2.79
C SER A 136 2.20 2.16 3.10
N GLU A 137 1.86 1.00 3.68
CA GLU A 137 2.80 -0.10 3.92
C GLU A 137 3.46 -0.56 2.62
N LEU A 138 2.67 -0.79 1.57
CA LEU A 138 3.19 -1.30 0.30
C LEU A 138 4.08 -0.27 -0.42
N ILE A 139 3.73 1.01 -0.38
CA ILE A 139 4.54 2.11 -0.95
C ILE A 139 5.88 2.25 -0.20
N LEU A 140 5.89 2.17 1.13
CA LEU A 140 7.13 2.25 1.90
C LEU A 140 8.06 1.08 1.60
N LEU A 141 7.50 -0.13 1.44
CA LEU A 141 8.26 -1.30 1.02
C LEU A 141 8.86 -1.16 -0.38
N GLU A 142 8.13 -0.57 -1.33
CA GLU A 142 8.69 -0.20 -2.65
C GLU A 142 9.87 0.75 -2.54
N LYS A 143 9.74 1.79 -1.71
CA LYS A 143 10.80 2.79 -1.49
C LYS A 143 12.06 2.17 -0.87
N VAL A 144 11.90 1.34 0.16
CA VAL A 144 13.04 0.63 0.79
C VAL A 144 13.76 -0.27 -0.20
N LYS A 145 13.03 -0.94 -1.09
CA LYS A 145 13.59 -1.82 -2.11
C LYS A 145 14.00 -1.08 -3.39
N LYS A 146 13.91 0.25 -3.42
CA LYS A 146 14.20 1.10 -4.59
C LYS A 146 13.47 0.61 -5.85
N LEU A 147 12.26 0.12 -5.70
CA LEU A 147 11.42 -0.36 -6.80
C LEU A 147 10.69 0.82 -7.45
N ASN A 148 10.33 0.66 -8.73
CA ASN A 148 9.41 1.58 -9.39
C ASN A 148 8.08 1.61 -8.62
N LYS A 149 7.47 2.79 -8.53
CA LYS A 149 6.18 2.99 -7.86
C LYS A 149 5.13 2.05 -8.46
N GLY A 150 4.27 1.48 -7.62
CA GLY A 150 3.22 0.58 -8.06
C GLY A 150 3.70 -0.79 -8.53
N ARG A 151 5.00 -1.12 -8.48
CA ARG A 151 5.51 -2.44 -8.87
C ARG A 151 4.97 -3.55 -7.96
N LEU A 152 4.98 -3.38 -6.65
CA LEU A 152 4.42 -4.34 -5.69
C LEU A 152 2.90 -4.43 -5.82
N PHE A 153 2.23 -3.32 -6.13
CA PHE A 153 0.78 -3.30 -6.43
C PHE A 153 0.47 -4.17 -7.65
N LYS A 154 1.19 -3.96 -8.77
CA LYS A 154 1.06 -4.77 -9.99
C LYS A 154 1.38 -6.25 -9.75
N LEU A 155 2.41 -6.56 -8.96
CA LEU A 155 2.75 -7.94 -8.62
C LEU A 155 1.65 -8.63 -7.79
N LYS A 156 1.08 -7.93 -6.81
CA LYS A 156 0.09 -8.50 -5.88
C LYS A 156 -1.32 -8.52 -6.46
N PHE A 157 -1.70 -7.51 -7.23
CA PHE A 157 -3.08 -7.25 -7.67
C PHE A 157 -3.23 -7.12 -9.19
N GLY A 158 -2.18 -7.31 -9.99
CA GLY A 158 -2.23 -7.11 -11.45
C GLY A 158 -3.18 -8.06 -12.20
N LYS A 159 -3.63 -9.14 -11.58
CA LYS A 159 -4.64 -10.06 -12.12
C LYS A 159 -6.07 -9.77 -11.63
N MET A 160 -6.27 -8.66 -10.91
CA MET A 160 -7.58 -8.23 -10.44
C MET A 160 -8.49 -7.94 -11.62
N LYS A 161 -9.66 -8.58 -11.65
CA LYS A 161 -10.71 -8.28 -12.62
C LYS A 161 -11.55 -7.13 -12.10
N VAL A 162 -11.74 -6.11 -12.93
CA VAL A 162 -12.52 -4.92 -12.59
C VAL A 162 -13.70 -4.81 -13.52
N LYS A 163 -14.90 -4.63 -12.95
CA LYS A 163 -16.12 -4.32 -13.71
C LYS A 163 -16.27 -2.80 -13.77
N ILE A 164 -16.40 -2.25 -14.96
CA ILE A 164 -16.67 -0.82 -15.14
C ILE A 164 -18.14 -0.65 -15.52
N VAL A 165 -18.85 0.17 -14.75
CA VAL A 165 -20.25 0.53 -14.99
C VAL A 165 -20.32 2.03 -15.20
N LEU A 166 -21.02 2.45 -16.26
CA LEU A 166 -21.25 3.86 -16.58
C LEU A 166 -22.57 4.33 -15.94
N LYS A 167 -22.63 5.63 -15.61
CA LYS A 167 -23.81 6.34 -15.10
C LYS A 167 -24.86 6.51 -16.18
#